data_AF-A0A935F452-F1
#
_entry.id   AF-A0A935F452-F1
#
_cell.length_a   1.000
_cell.length_b   1.000
_cell.length_c   1.000
_cell.angle_alpha   90.00
_cell.angle_beta   90.00
_cell.angle_gamma   90.00
#
_symmetry.space_group_name_H-M   'P 1'
#
loop_
_entity.id
_entity.type
_entity.pdbx_description
1 polymer ?
#
loop_
_entity_poly.entity_id
_entity_poly.type
_entity_poly.pdbx_seq_one_letter_code
_entity_poly.pdbx_strand_id
1 'polypeptide(L)'
;MGQTSGKPGRALLAHRLSARCGDDTWIGTCVRVVEAARRDGSEAVEHTPDHYLAAAWAPGAPRSRWPDAVVIGSPAAADALALLLRHVPEGAKLFLADLDAVDAALAARILLAADRNLEPYQRDGIAAFVAAEEARVASCIAAGYTDRDEGFERFRARVLDASGARS
;
A
#
# COMPACT_ATOMS: atom_id res chain seq x y z
N MET A 1 -20.18 -32.29 20.82
CA MET A 1 -18.85 -32.11 20.18
C MET A 1 -18.97 -30.97 19.18
N GLY A 2 -18.70 -29.73 19.62
CA GLY A 2 -18.79 -28.55 18.76
C GLY A 2 -17.48 -28.36 18.01
N GLN A 3 -17.52 -28.47 16.69
CA GLN A 3 -16.37 -28.20 15.83
C GLN A 3 -16.12 -26.69 15.78
N THR A 4 -14.93 -26.27 16.21
CA THR A 4 -14.42 -24.90 16.11
C THR A 4 -14.07 -24.60 14.66
N SER A 5 -15.05 -24.15 13.86
CA SER A 5 -14.88 -23.86 12.43
C SER A 5 -14.29 -22.46 12.16
N GLY A 6 -13.25 -22.07 12.89
CA GLY A 6 -12.52 -20.84 12.65
C GLY A 6 -11.06 -20.96 13.07
N LYS A 7 -10.14 -20.42 12.27
CA LYS A 7 -8.72 -20.13 12.56
C LYS A 7 -7.58 -21.05 12.04
N PRO A 8 -7.68 -21.88 10.98
CA PRO A 8 -6.45 -22.43 10.39
C PRO A 8 -5.59 -21.33 9.73
N GLY A 9 -6.22 -20.32 9.09
CA GLY A 9 -5.50 -19.25 8.38
C GLY A 9 -4.75 -18.26 9.28
N ARG A 10 -5.31 -17.89 10.44
CA ARG A 10 -4.68 -16.89 11.34
C ARG A 10 -3.45 -17.42 12.07
N ALA A 11 -3.47 -18.69 12.49
CA ALA A 11 -2.32 -19.31 13.13
C ALA A 11 -1.15 -19.45 12.14
N LEU A 12 -1.44 -19.85 10.90
CA LEU A 12 -0.46 -19.89 9.82
C LEU A 12 0.10 -18.49 9.53
N LEU A 13 -0.76 -17.49 9.41
CA LEU A 13 -0.35 -16.09 9.22
C LEU A 13 0.64 -15.66 10.31
N ALA A 14 0.26 -15.81 11.58
CA ALA A 14 1.11 -15.44 12.71
C ALA A 14 2.46 -16.17 12.71
N HIS A 15 2.48 -17.43 12.30
CA HIS A 15 3.72 -18.20 12.19
C HIS A 15 4.61 -17.73 11.02
N ARG A 16 4.02 -17.24 9.92
CA ARG A 16 4.74 -16.84 8.70
C ARG A 16 5.24 -15.40 8.74
N LEU A 17 4.62 -14.54 9.56
CA LEU A 17 5.06 -13.15 9.73
C LEU A 17 6.39 -13.08 10.50
N SER A 18 7.28 -12.20 10.02
CA SER A 18 8.54 -11.85 10.67
C SER A 18 8.51 -10.41 11.14
N ALA A 19 9.03 -10.17 12.35
CA ALA A 19 9.24 -8.83 12.89
C ALA A 19 10.50 -8.15 12.32
N ARG A 20 11.38 -8.89 11.65
CA ARG A 20 12.64 -8.37 11.10
C ARG A 20 12.75 -8.70 9.61
N CYS A 21 13.21 -7.72 8.84
CA CYS A 21 13.65 -7.92 7.48
C CYS A 21 15.07 -8.52 7.50
N GLY A 22 15.26 -9.63 6.80
CA GLY A 22 16.55 -10.32 6.66
C GLY A 22 16.76 -10.71 5.20
N ASP A 23 17.94 -11.22 4.87
CA ASP A 23 18.36 -11.46 3.48
C ASP A 23 17.45 -12.46 2.75
N ASP A 24 17.01 -13.51 3.45
CA ASP A 24 16.10 -14.55 2.92
C ASP A 24 14.61 -14.24 3.15
N THR A 25 14.28 -13.09 3.74
CA THR A 25 12.91 -12.73 4.10
C THR A 25 12.20 -12.08 2.92
N TRP A 26 10.98 -12.53 2.65
CA TRP A 26 10.10 -11.86 1.69
C TRP A 26 9.63 -10.53 2.27
N ILE A 27 9.60 -9.48 1.44
CA ILE A 27 8.98 -8.22 1.80
C ILE A 27 7.52 -8.29 1.36
N GLY A 28 6.59 -7.89 2.22
CA GLY A 28 5.18 -7.79 1.91
C GLY A 28 4.62 -6.43 2.27
N THR A 29 3.49 -6.08 1.66
CA THR A 29 2.65 -4.96 2.08
C THR A 29 1.19 -5.39 2.08
N CYS A 30 0.38 -4.74 2.91
CA CYS A 30 -1.06 -4.95 2.94
C CYS A 30 -1.76 -3.65 3.28
N VAL A 31 -2.53 -3.12 2.35
CA VAL A 31 -3.18 -1.81 2.45
C VAL A 31 -4.64 -1.90 2.03
N ARG A 32 -5.49 -1.10 2.66
CA ARG A 32 -6.89 -0.99 2.25
C ARG A 32 -6.98 -0.14 0.99
N VAL A 33 -7.64 -0.67 -0.04
CA VAL A 33 -7.78 -0.02 -1.35
C VAL A 33 -9.23 0.25 -1.74
N VAL A 34 -10.19 -0.42 -1.09
CA VAL A 34 -11.62 -0.10 -1.21
C VAL A 34 -12.19 -0.02 0.20
N GLU A 35 -12.89 1.07 0.50
CA GLU A 35 -13.61 1.21 1.76
C GLU A 35 -14.99 0.55 1.66
N ALA A 36 -15.42 -0.04 2.77
CA ALA A 36 -16.78 -0.53 2.91
C ALA A 36 -17.78 0.61 2.70
N ALA A 37 -18.80 0.34 1.88
CA ALA A 37 -19.78 1.34 1.49
C ALA A 37 -21.16 0.72 1.33
N ARG A 38 -22.16 1.55 1.59
CA ARG A 38 -23.54 1.30 1.18
C ARG A 38 -23.73 1.98 -0.16
N ARG A 39 -24.13 1.22 -1.18
CA ARG A 39 -24.34 1.70 -2.54
C ARG A 39 -25.80 1.51 -2.93
N ASP A 40 -26.41 2.54 -3.47
CA ASP A 40 -27.77 2.44 -3.97
C ASP A 40 -27.71 1.76 -5.35
N GLY A 41 -28.04 0.47 -5.39
CA GLY A 41 -28.19 -0.27 -6.64
C GLY A 41 -29.53 0.06 -7.31
N SER A 42 -29.68 -0.33 -8.58
CA SER A 42 -30.89 -0.06 -9.38
C SER A 42 -32.17 -0.68 -8.81
N GLU A 43 -32.07 -1.78 -8.05
CA GLU A 43 -33.21 -2.50 -7.46
C GLU A 43 -33.14 -2.63 -5.94
N ALA A 44 -31.93 -2.55 -5.35
CA ALA A 44 -31.74 -2.67 -3.91
C ALA A 44 -30.44 -1.98 -3.46
N VAL A 45 -30.39 -1.66 -2.17
CA VAL A 45 -29.18 -1.19 -1.51
C VAL A 45 -28.18 -2.33 -1.40
N GLU A 46 -27.01 -2.16 -1.98
CA GLU A 46 -25.89 -3.10 -1.90
C GLU A 46 -24.89 -2.66 -0.83
N HIS A 47 -24.43 -3.62 -0.02
CA HIS A 47 -23.38 -3.40 0.97
C HIS A 47 -22.09 -4.04 0.48
N THR A 48 -21.12 -3.22 0.08
CA THR A 48 -19.81 -3.71 -0.36
C THR A 48 -18.81 -3.66 0.80
N PRO A 49 -18.00 -4.70 1.04
CA PRO A 49 -17.05 -4.74 2.14
C PRO A 49 -15.77 -3.94 1.84
N ASP A 50 -14.94 -3.76 2.87
CA ASP A 50 -13.56 -3.30 2.67
C ASP A 50 -12.80 -4.32 1.80
N HIS A 51 -11.89 -3.82 0.97
CA HIS A 51 -10.95 -4.65 0.24
C HIS A 51 -9.53 -4.18 0.49
N TYR A 52 -8.65 -5.16 0.64
CA TYR A 52 -7.24 -4.98 0.93
C TYR A 52 -6.41 -5.54 -0.21
N LEU A 53 -5.48 -4.73 -0.70
CA LEU A 53 -4.43 -5.16 -1.61
C LEU A 53 -3.26 -5.67 -0.78
N ALA A 54 -2.72 -6.82 -1.17
CA ALA A 54 -1.48 -7.33 -0.60
C ALA A 54 -0.51 -7.72 -1.71
N ALA A 55 0.76 -7.38 -1.54
CA ALA A 55 1.82 -7.68 -2.51
C ALA A 55 3.06 -8.21 -1.80
N ALA A 56 3.86 -9.03 -2.52
CA ALA A 56 5.07 -9.62 -1.99
C ALA A 56 6.23 -9.56 -3.01
N TRP A 57 7.44 -9.38 -2.48
CA TRP A 57 8.70 -9.36 -3.20
C TRP A 57 9.65 -10.42 -2.63
N ALA A 58 10.18 -11.25 -3.51
CA ALA A 58 11.13 -12.29 -3.20
C ALA A 58 12.42 -11.71 -2.57
N PRO A 59 13.12 -12.48 -1.74
CA PRO A 59 14.46 -12.16 -1.30
C PRO A 59 15.44 -12.14 -2.48
N GLY A 60 16.52 -11.38 -2.34
CA GLY A 60 17.56 -11.23 -3.37
C GLY A 60 18.14 -9.82 -3.42
N ALA A 61 19.30 -9.68 -4.06
CA ALA A 61 19.95 -8.40 -4.29
C ALA A 61 20.43 -8.29 -5.75
N PRO A 62 20.06 -7.23 -6.49
CA PRO A 62 19.09 -6.20 -6.11
C PRO A 62 17.66 -6.76 -6.10
N ARG A 63 16.80 -6.22 -5.21
CA ARG A 63 15.37 -6.52 -5.28
C ARG A 63 14.74 -5.77 -6.44
N SER A 64 13.86 -6.45 -7.17
CA SER A 64 13.04 -5.84 -8.21
C SER A 64 12.06 -4.85 -7.59
N ARG A 65 11.75 -3.75 -8.30
CA ARG A 65 10.59 -2.90 -7.95
C ARG A 65 9.26 -3.61 -8.17
N TRP A 66 9.23 -4.60 -9.07
CA TRP A 66 8.04 -5.35 -9.42
C TRP A 66 7.77 -6.44 -8.39
N PRO A 67 6.57 -6.50 -7.80
CA PRO A 67 6.19 -7.60 -6.91
C PRO A 67 6.09 -8.91 -7.67
N ASP A 68 6.49 -10.00 -7.02
CA ASP A 68 6.34 -11.37 -7.52
C ASP A 68 4.90 -11.88 -7.38
N ALA A 69 4.15 -11.32 -6.43
CA ALA A 69 2.74 -11.62 -6.23
C ALA A 69 1.97 -10.38 -5.81
N VAL A 70 0.76 -10.21 -6.36
CA VAL A 70 -0.21 -9.19 -5.97
C VAL A 70 -1.59 -9.84 -5.91
N VAL A 71 -2.32 -9.60 -4.83
CA VAL A 71 -3.67 -10.11 -4.61
C VAL A 71 -4.58 -9.03 -4.03
N ILE A 72 -5.88 -9.24 -4.15
CA ILE A 72 -6.91 -8.49 -3.42
C ILE A 72 -7.75 -9.45 -2.59
N GLY A 73 -8.03 -9.08 -1.35
CA GLY A 73 -8.84 -9.87 -0.44
C GLY A 73 -9.80 -9.00 0.37
N SER A 74 -10.90 -9.61 0.79
CA SER A 74 -11.94 -9.01 1.61
C SER A 74 -12.47 -10.07 2.61
N PRO A 75 -13.14 -9.66 3.69
CA PRO A 75 -13.37 -8.28 4.13
C PRO A 75 -12.25 -7.70 4.99
N ALA A 76 -11.24 -8.47 5.40
CA ALA A 76 -10.19 -8.00 6.30
C ALA A 76 -8.77 -8.17 5.72
N ALA A 77 -7.83 -7.39 6.25
CA ALA A 77 -6.41 -7.50 5.89
C ALA A 77 -5.84 -8.93 6.04
N ALA A 78 -6.30 -9.67 7.05
CA ALA A 78 -5.89 -11.05 7.27
C ALA A 78 -6.31 -11.99 6.13
N ASP A 79 -7.42 -11.71 5.44
CA ASP A 79 -7.89 -12.50 4.31
C ASP A 79 -7.02 -12.25 3.08
N ALA A 80 -6.68 -10.99 2.79
CA ALA A 80 -5.75 -10.63 1.72
C ALA A 80 -4.35 -11.22 1.95
N LEU A 81 -3.84 -11.16 3.18
CA LEU A 81 -2.55 -11.78 3.52
C LEU A 81 -2.59 -13.31 3.43
N ALA A 82 -3.69 -13.94 3.83
CA ALA A 82 -3.84 -15.39 3.68
C ALA A 82 -3.87 -15.82 2.21
N LEU A 83 -4.45 -15.01 1.31
CA LEU A 83 -4.37 -15.21 -0.13
C LEU A 83 -2.93 -15.03 -0.63
N LEU A 84 -2.26 -13.96 -0.22
CA LEU A 84 -0.88 -13.65 -0.63
C LEU A 84 0.08 -14.80 -0.28
N LEU A 85 -0.04 -15.39 0.91
CA LEU A 85 0.81 -16.49 1.37
C LEU A 85 0.68 -17.76 0.52
N ARG A 86 -0.34 -17.90 -0.32
CA ARG A 86 -0.45 -19.00 -1.29
C ARG A 86 0.52 -18.87 -2.45
N HIS A 87 1.01 -17.65 -2.70
CA HIS A 87 1.99 -17.34 -3.75
C HIS A 87 3.43 -17.26 -3.22
N VAL A 88 3.59 -17.25 -1.90
CA VAL A 88 4.90 -17.25 -1.25
C VAL A 88 5.31 -18.71 -0.94
N PRO A 89 6.56 -19.12 -1.20
CA PRO A 89 7.02 -20.49 -0.94
C PRO A 89 6.68 -20.98 0.46
N GLU A 90 6.41 -22.27 0.62
CA GLU A 90 6.11 -22.85 1.93
C GLU A 90 7.26 -22.60 2.93
N GLY A 91 6.91 -22.32 4.20
CA GLY A 91 7.86 -22.00 5.26
C GLY A 91 8.52 -20.60 5.21
N ALA A 92 8.53 -19.91 4.06
CA ALA A 92 9.23 -18.63 3.91
C ALA A 92 8.66 -17.51 4.80
N LYS A 93 9.52 -16.73 5.44
CA LYS A 93 9.07 -15.63 6.30
C LYS A 93 8.68 -14.40 5.49
N LEU A 94 7.62 -13.73 5.92
CA LEU A 94 7.12 -12.48 5.32
C LEU A 94 7.28 -11.34 6.33
N PHE A 95 8.10 -10.35 6.00
CA PHE A 95 8.19 -9.09 6.73
C PHE A 95 7.24 -8.07 6.09
N LEU A 96 6.31 -7.51 6.87
CA LEU A 96 5.43 -6.46 6.39
C LEU A 96 6.15 -5.12 6.48
N ALA A 97 6.47 -4.55 5.32
CA ALA A 97 7.10 -3.26 5.22
C ALA A 97 6.06 -2.13 5.30
N ASP A 98 6.52 -0.97 5.78
CA ASP A 98 5.75 0.25 5.75
C ASP A 98 5.44 0.67 4.30
N LEU A 99 4.37 1.45 4.14
CA LEU A 99 3.93 1.90 2.83
C LEU A 99 5.00 2.69 2.07
N ASP A 100 5.83 3.47 2.78
CA ASP A 100 6.91 4.25 2.18
C ASP A 100 8.11 3.42 1.71
N ALA A 101 8.21 2.16 2.14
CA ALA A 101 9.31 1.28 1.76
C ALA A 101 9.04 0.49 0.46
N VAL A 102 7.82 0.58 -0.08
CA VAL A 102 7.39 -0.17 -1.28
C VAL A 102 6.52 0.69 -2.19
N ASP A 103 6.48 0.35 -3.48
CA ASP A 103 5.62 1.03 -4.44
C ASP A 103 4.23 0.37 -4.49
N ALA A 104 3.36 0.71 -3.52
CA ALA A 104 2.01 0.16 -3.46
C ALA A 104 1.11 0.64 -4.60
N ALA A 105 1.36 1.84 -5.14
CA ALA A 105 0.65 2.34 -6.31
C ALA A 105 0.95 1.46 -7.54
N LEU A 106 2.22 1.07 -7.74
CA LEU A 106 2.58 0.12 -8.79
C LEU A 106 1.89 -1.23 -8.60
N ALA A 107 1.87 -1.77 -7.38
CA ALA A 107 1.16 -3.02 -7.10
C ALA A 107 -0.34 -2.92 -7.45
N ALA A 108 -0.99 -1.83 -7.09
CA ALA A 108 -2.39 -1.56 -7.43
C ALA A 108 -2.62 -1.45 -8.95
N ARG A 109 -1.72 -0.79 -9.68
CA ARG A 109 -1.77 -0.70 -11.15
C ARG A 109 -1.60 -2.06 -11.82
N ILE A 110 -0.71 -2.91 -11.29
CA ILE A 110 -0.54 -4.29 -11.75
C ILE A 110 -1.83 -5.07 -11.56
N LEU A 111 -2.46 -4.97 -10.38
CA LEU A 111 -3.72 -5.64 -10.10
C LEU A 111 -4.82 -5.22 -11.09
N LEU A 112 -4.98 -3.91 -11.35
CA LEU A 112 -5.93 -3.39 -12.33
C LEU A 112 -5.69 -3.93 -13.75
N ALA A 113 -4.43 -4.09 -14.13
CA ALA A 113 -4.07 -4.58 -15.46
C ALA A 113 -4.20 -6.11 -15.59
N ALA A 114 -3.94 -6.85 -14.51
CA ALA A 114 -3.88 -8.30 -14.53
C ALA A 114 -5.23 -8.97 -14.25
N ASP A 115 -6.04 -8.40 -13.34
CA ASP A 115 -7.29 -9.01 -12.91
C ASP A 115 -8.49 -8.49 -13.71
N ARG A 116 -8.95 -9.32 -14.65
CA ARG A 116 -10.12 -9.04 -15.50
C ARG A 116 -11.45 -9.25 -14.79
N ASN A 117 -11.46 -9.90 -13.63
CA ASN A 117 -12.66 -10.26 -12.88
C ASN A 117 -13.04 -9.24 -11.81
N LEU A 118 -12.26 -8.17 -11.65
CA LEU A 118 -12.59 -7.09 -10.74
C LEU A 118 -14.00 -6.54 -11.04
N GLU A 119 -14.76 -6.32 -9.98
CA GLU A 119 -16.04 -5.64 -10.11
C GLU A 119 -15.83 -4.15 -10.40
N PRO A 120 -16.77 -3.45 -11.05
CA PRO A 120 -16.62 -2.03 -11.37
C PRO A 120 -16.24 -1.19 -10.16
N TYR A 121 -16.90 -1.43 -9.02
CA TYR A 121 -16.60 -0.68 -7.79
C TYR A 121 -15.21 -0.95 -7.21
N GLN A 122 -14.67 -2.15 -7.43
CA GLN A 122 -13.32 -2.49 -6.99
C GLN A 122 -12.32 -1.77 -7.89
N ARG A 123 -12.55 -1.76 -9.21
CA ARG A 123 -11.71 -1.00 -10.15
C ARG A 123 -11.67 0.48 -9.79
N ASP A 124 -12.83 1.08 -9.53
CA ASP A 124 -12.93 2.49 -9.16
C ASP A 124 -12.20 2.78 -7.84
N GLY A 125 -12.40 1.94 -6.81
CA GLY A 125 -11.71 2.10 -5.53
C GLY A 125 -10.19 1.96 -5.66
N ILE A 126 -9.71 0.95 -6.39
CA ILE A 126 -8.27 0.75 -6.63
C ILE A 126 -7.69 1.92 -7.45
N ALA A 127 -8.39 2.40 -8.48
CA ALA A 127 -7.95 3.56 -9.26
C ALA A 127 -7.88 4.83 -8.41
N ALA A 128 -8.86 5.06 -7.53
CA ALA A 128 -8.84 6.16 -6.58
C ALA A 128 -7.66 6.05 -5.59
N PHE A 129 -7.37 4.84 -5.11
CA PHE A 129 -6.20 4.58 -4.28
C PHE A 129 -4.89 4.93 -5.01
N VAL A 130 -4.72 4.51 -6.27
CA VAL A 130 -3.54 4.86 -7.08
C VAL A 130 -3.38 6.37 -7.19
N ALA A 131 -4.45 7.09 -7.54
CA ALA A 131 -4.40 8.54 -7.68
C ALA A 131 -4.06 9.24 -6.35
N ALA A 132 -4.62 8.77 -5.23
CA ALA A 132 -4.33 9.31 -3.91
C ALA A 132 -2.86 9.11 -3.51
N GLU A 133 -2.29 7.93 -3.81
CA GLU A 133 -0.91 7.63 -3.48
C GLU A 133 0.08 8.41 -4.36
N GLU A 134 -0.21 8.56 -5.66
CA GLU A 134 0.57 9.41 -6.56
C GLU A 134 0.54 10.89 -6.09
N ALA A 135 -0.62 11.39 -5.66
CA ALA A 135 -0.75 12.73 -5.08
C ALA A 135 0.02 12.87 -3.75
N ARG A 136 0.00 11.85 -2.89
CA ARG A 136 0.76 11.82 -1.64
C ARG A 136 2.26 11.91 -1.91
N VAL A 137 2.77 11.10 -2.83
CA VAL A 137 4.18 11.11 -3.22
C VAL A 137 4.58 12.47 -3.80
N ALA A 138 3.75 13.06 -4.68
CA ALA A 138 4.01 14.39 -5.22
C ALA A 138 4.07 15.46 -4.12
N SER A 139 3.19 15.38 -3.11
CA SER A 139 3.22 16.25 -1.94
C SER A 139 4.50 16.07 -1.10
N CYS A 140 4.91 14.83 -0.85
CA CYS A 140 6.16 14.53 -0.16
C CYS A 140 7.39 15.07 -0.91
N ILE A 141 7.41 14.95 -2.24
CA ILE A 141 8.48 15.52 -3.07
C ILE A 141 8.49 17.04 -2.95
N ALA A 142 7.34 17.69 -3.10
CA ALA A 142 7.23 19.15 -3.00
C ALA A 142 7.65 19.68 -1.62
N ALA A 143 7.39 18.92 -0.55
CA ALA A 143 7.78 19.27 0.81
C ALA A 143 9.26 18.97 1.12
N GLY A 144 9.81 17.88 0.61
CA GLY A 144 11.17 17.41 0.94
C GLY A 144 12.27 17.92 0.01
N TYR A 145 11.94 18.25 -1.24
CA TYR A 145 12.87 18.63 -2.30
C TYR A 145 12.51 19.99 -2.89
N THR A 146 12.36 20.97 -2.02
CA THR A 146 12.03 22.35 -2.38
C THR A 146 13.31 23.14 -2.67
N ASP A 147 13.31 23.94 -3.75
CA ASP A 147 14.38 24.91 -4.06
C ASP A 147 14.46 26.08 -3.05
N ARG A 148 13.54 26.18 -2.08
CA ARG A 148 13.63 27.14 -0.98
C ARG A 148 14.68 26.67 0.03
N ASP A 149 15.90 27.15 -0.18
CA ASP A 149 16.93 27.18 0.86
C ASP A 149 16.49 28.20 1.93
N GLU A 150 16.17 27.73 3.13
CA GLU A 150 15.81 28.60 4.26
C GLU A 150 16.93 29.60 4.61
N GLY A 151 18.18 29.26 4.33
CA GLY A 151 19.32 30.17 4.38
C GLY A 151 19.25 31.25 3.31
N PHE A 152 18.88 30.90 2.06
CA PHE A 152 18.65 31.86 0.99
C PHE A 152 17.48 32.81 1.29
N GLU A 153 16.34 32.30 1.78
CA GLU A 153 15.19 33.14 2.12
C GLU A 153 15.49 34.06 3.33
N ARG A 154 16.22 33.57 4.34
CA ARG A 154 16.71 34.42 5.44
C ARG A 154 17.70 35.47 4.97
N PHE A 155 18.61 35.11 4.06
CA PHE A 155 19.57 36.04 3.48
C PHE A 155 18.86 37.10 2.63
N ARG A 156 17.93 36.71 1.77
CA ARG A 156 17.09 37.58 0.95
C ARG A 156 16.30 38.56 1.79
N ALA A 157 15.63 38.09 2.85
CA ALA A 157 14.90 38.96 3.78
C ALA A 157 15.82 40.02 4.41
N ARG A 158 17.01 39.62 4.90
CA ARG A 158 18.00 40.55 5.45
C ARG A 158 18.49 41.60 4.45
N VAL A 159 18.71 41.22 3.19
CA VAL A 159 19.19 42.14 2.14
C VAL A 159 18.12 43.15 1.72
N LEU A 160 16.87 42.70 1.62
CA LEU A 160 15.74 43.56 1.25
C LEU A 160 15.38 44.54 2.40
N ASP A 161 15.40 44.08 3.66
CA ASP A 161 15.16 44.95 4.82
C ASP A 161 16.28 46.00 5.01
N ALA A 162 17.54 45.62 4.78
CA ALA A 162 18.68 46.55 4.86
C ALA A 162 18.69 47.61 3.74
N SER A 163 17.97 47.37 2.66
CA SER A 163 17.82 48.28 1.52
C SER A 163 16.64 49.24 1.68
N GLY A 164 15.64 48.91 2.51
CA GLY A 164 14.53 49.79 2.89
C GLY A 164 14.87 50.86 3.94
N ALA A 165 15.93 50.64 4.73
CA ALA A 165 16.35 51.57 5.79
C ALA A 165 17.31 52.70 5.32
N ARG A 166 17.58 52.82 4.01
CA ARG A 166 18.42 53.87 3.41
C ARG A 166 17.69 54.75 2.39
N SER A 167 16.39 54.96 2.57
CA SER A 167 15.63 55.95 1.80
C SER A 167 15.01 57.01 2.70
#